data_AF-A0A975FQL6-F1
#
_entry.id   AF-A0A975FQL6-F1
#
_cell.length_a   1.000
_cell.length_b   1.000
_cell.length_c   1.000
_cell.angle_alpha   90.00
_cell.angle_beta   90.00
_cell.angle_gamma   90.00
#
_symmetry.space_group_name_H-M   'P 1'
#
loop_
_entity.id
_entity.type
_entity.pdbx_description
1 polymer ?
#
loop_
_entity_poly.entity_id
_entity_poly.type
_entity_poly.pdbx_seq_one_letter_code
_entity_poly.pdbx_strand_id
1 'polypeptide(L)'
;MLGLRELIAELHSAGEVAGIRLVGGAALALRHFDRGTTHDLDALHVKPGSDEAVAAAAGRVAERRGWDSDWLNFAVNSADALPTLGRTVEWEALYDDGTVIIETAAKEALLAMKLRANRPGRDTRDIRNLLAMCGISSLEDAEDFYEEYYPGDGLTDRAVRIVTAILADGPGLRPEPLDIPDFG
;
A
#
# COMPACT_ATOMS: atom_id res chain seq x y z
N MET A 1 -1.35 -4.95 -12.75
CA MET A 1 -1.65 -3.81 -13.64
C MET A 1 -2.94 -4.01 -14.43
N LEU A 2 -3.12 -5.14 -15.14
CA LEU A 2 -4.32 -5.39 -15.97
C LEU A 2 -5.67 -5.36 -15.22
N GLY A 3 -5.69 -5.61 -13.89
CA GLY A 3 -6.91 -5.55 -13.07
C GLY A 3 -7.39 -4.12 -12.78
N LEU A 4 -6.48 -3.22 -12.38
CA LEU A 4 -6.82 -1.82 -12.11
C LEU A 4 -7.29 -1.08 -13.37
N ARG A 5 -6.67 -1.36 -14.53
CA ARG A 5 -7.13 -0.79 -15.80
C ARG A 5 -8.56 -1.23 -16.16
N GLU A 6 -8.88 -2.51 -15.96
CA GLU A 6 -10.25 -2.99 -16.18
C GLU A 6 -11.23 -2.42 -15.16
N LEU A 7 -10.80 -2.20 -13.92
CA LEU A 7 -11.62 -1.52 -12.92
C LEU A 7 -11.94 -0.08 -13.33
N ILE A 8 -10.95 0.68 -13.82
CA ILE A 8 -11.15 2.04 -14.35
C ILE A 8 -12.16 2.02 -15.50
N ALA A 9 -11.96 1.13 -16.47
CA ALA A 9 -12.88 0.97 -17.61
C ALA A 9 -14.32 0.62 -17.18
N GLU A 10 -14.48 -0.24 -16.16
CA GLU A 10 -15.78 -0.58 -15.60
C GLU A 10 -16.47 0.59 -14.92
N LEU A 11 -15.72 1.38 -14.15
CA LEU A 11 -16.25 2.58 -13.48
C LEU A 11 -16.69 3.62 -14.51
N HIS A 12 -15.89 3.84 -15.56
CA HIS A 12 -16.26 4.73 -16.67
C HIS A 12 -17.49 4.23 -17.43
N SER A 13 -17.56 2.93 -17.73
CA SER A 13 -18.72 2.35 -18.42
C SER A 13 -20.01 2.48 -17.59
N ALA A 14 -19.91 2.50 -16.26
CA ALA A 14 -21.04 2.70 -15.37
C ALA A 14 -21.37 4.17 -15.12
N GLY A 15 -20.54 5.11 -15.58
CA GLY A 15 -20.69 6.55 -15.30
C GLY A 15 -20.40 6.91 -13.84
N GLU A 16 -19.63 6.08 -13.15
CA GLU A 16 -19.33 6.22 -11.72
C GLU A 16 -18.08 7.06 -11.51
N VAL A 17 -18.09 7.89 -10.47
CA VAL A 17 -16.93 8.64 -9.99
C VAL A 17 -16.34 7.88 -8.81
N ALA A 18 -15.02 7.72 -8.72
CA ALA A 18 -14.41 6.95 -7.64
C ALA A 18 -13.03 7.48 -7.24
N GLY A 19 -12.81 7.67 -5.93
CA GLY A 19 -11.49 7.81 -5.33
C GLY A 19 -11.05 6.50 -4.68
N ILE A 20 -9.91 5.96 -5.10
CA ILE A 20 -9.36 4.69 -4.59
C ILE A 20 -7.93 4.92 -4.12
N ARG A 21 -7.63 4.56 -2.87
CA ARG A 21 -6.30 4.63 -2.29
C ARG A 21 -5.75 3.24 -2.06
N LEU A 22 -4.61 2.94 -2.64
CA LEU A 22 -3.96 1.64 -2.54
C LEU A 22 -2.87 1.67 -1.47
N VAL A 23 -2.87 0.64 -0.62
CA VAL A 23 -1.87 0.45 0.43
C VAL A 23 -1.32 -0.98 0.40
N GLY A 24 -0.42 -1.29 1.33
CA GLY A 24 0.04 -2.65 1.55
C GLY A 24 1.00 -3.18 0.48
N GLY A 25 0.99 -4.51 0.28
CA GLY A 25 1.97 -5.20 -0.57
C GLY A 25 1.83 -4.87 -2.06
N ALA A 26 0.61 -4.62 -2.52
CA ALA A 26 0.34 -4.33 -3.92
C ALA A 26 0.67 -2.88 -4.28
N ALA A 27 0.49 -1.93 -3.36
CA ALA A 27 1.03 -0.56 -3.49
C ALA A 27 2.55 -0.55 -3.75
N LEU A 28 3.29 -1.35 -2.96
CA LEU A 28 4.74 -1.51 -3.13
C LEU A 28 5.10 -2.10 -4.50
N ALA A 29 4.34 -3.10 -4.95
CA ALA A 29 4.54 -3.75 -6.25
C ALA A 29 4.24 -2.83 -7.45
N LEU A 30 3.35 -1.85 -7.28
CA LEU A 30 2.99 -0.90 -8.35
C LEU A 30 3.98 0.24 -8.49
N ARG A 31 4.69 0.62 -7.42
CA ARG A 31 5.45 1.87 -7.37
C ARG A 31 6.93 1.72 -7.04
N HIS A 32 7.29 0.72 -6.23
CA HIS A 32 8.58 0.73 -5.54
C HIS A 32 9.47 -0.48 -5.82
N PHE A 33 8.93 -1.70 -5.96
CA PHE A 33 9.75 -2.87 -6.30
C PHE A 33 8.92 -4.08 -6.73
N ASP A 34 9.48 -4.89 -7.64
CA ASP A 34 8.86 -6.15 -8.05
C ASP A 34 8.80 -7.13 -6.86
N ARG A 35 7.57 -7.57 -6.58
CA ARG A 35 7.20 -8.45 -5.46
C ARG A 35 6.76 -9.84 -5.94
N GLY A 36 6.77 -10.12 -7.24
CA GLY A 36 6.05 -11.25 -7.82
C GLY A 36 4.53 -11.06 -7.75
N THR A 37 3.77 -11.96 -8.38
CA THR A 37 2.30 -11.89 -8.48
C THR A 37 1.62 -11.93 -7.12
N THR A 38 1.17 -10.77 -6.64
CA THR A 38 0.14 -10.67 -5.59
C THR A 38 -1.21 -10.58 -6.28
N HIS A 39 -2.15 -11.48 -5.92
CA HIS A 39 -3.49 -11.46 -6.48
C HIS A 39 -4.42 -10.45 -5.79
N ASP A 40 -4.06 -10.00 -4.58
CA ASP A 40 -4.93 -9.18 -3.73
C ASP A 40 -4.36 -7.77 -3.52
N LEU A 41 -5.20 -6.75 -3.70
CA LEU A 41 -4.94 -5.34 -3.49
C LEU A 41 -5.65 -4.88 -2.22
N ASP A 42 -4.90 -4.32 -1.26
CA ASP A 42 -5.48 -3.63 -0.12
C ASP A 42 -5.83 -2.20 -0.54
N ALA A 43 -7.11 -1.84 -0.46
CA ALA A 43 -7.63 -0.55 -0.89
C ALA A 43 -8.41 0.16 0.22
N LEU A 44 -8.44 1.48 0.13
CA LEU A 44 -9.21 2.40 0.93
C LEU A 44 -10.08 3.20 -0.01
N HIS A 45 -11.39 3.21 0.23
CA HIS A 45 -12.28 4.07 -0.55
C HIS A 45 -12.16 5.52 -0.09
N VAL A 46 -12.18 6.43 -1.05
CA VAL A 46 -12.13 7.88 -0.82
C VAL A 46 -13.23 8.53 -1.65
N LYS A 47 -13.89 9.54 -1.08
CA LYS A 47 -14.83 10.37 -1.84
C LYS A 47 -14.07 11.15 -2.93
N PRO A 48 -14.63 11.32 -4.13
CA PRO A 48 -16.02 11.01 -4.54
C PRO A 48 -16.29 9.53 -4.86
N GLY A 49 -17.57 9.13 -4.87
CA GLY A 49 -18.02 7.77 -5.21
C GLY A 49 -18.65 6.99 -4.06
N SER A 50 -19.14 5.79 -4.35
CA SER A 50 -19.70 4.85 -3.37
C SER A 50 -18.92 3.54 -3.31
N ASP A 51 -18.78 3.02 -2.10
CA ASP A 51 -18.15 1.71 -1.84
C ASP A 51 -18.86 0.61 -2.64
N GLU A 52 -20.19 0.69 -2.75
CA GLU A 52 -20.99 -0.26 -3.52
C GLU A 52 -20.67 -0.24 -5.02
N ALA A 53 -20.47 0.94 -5.61
CA ALA A 53 -20.15 1.06 -7.03
C ALA A 53 -18.78 0.48 -7.34
N VAL A 54 -17.78 0.79 -6.51
CA VAL A 54 -16.41 0.28 -6.70
C VAL A 54 -16.36 -1.22 -6.44
N ALA A 55 -17.03 -1.72 -5.40
CA ALA A 55 -17.12 -3.15 -5.13
C ALA A 55 -17.83 -3.90 -6.26
N ALA A 56 -18.92 -3.35 -6.81
CA ALA A 56 -19.63 -3.96 -7.94
C ALA A 56 -18.76 -4.00 -9.21
N ALA A 57 -18.03 -2.92 -9.50
CA ALA A 57 -17.08 -2.88 -10.61
C ALA A 57 -15.94 -3.89 -10.43
N ALA A 58 -15.35 -3.96 -9.24
CA ALA A 58 -14.32 -4.93 -8.91
C ALA A 58 -14.83 -6.38 -9.02
N GLY A 59 -16.05 -6.65 -8.59
CA GLY A 59 -16.69 -7.97 -8.72
C GLY A 59 -16.87 -8.39 -10.18
N ARG A 60 -17.26 -7.47 -11.08
CA ARG A 60 -17.36 -7.77 -12.52
C ARG A 60 -16.00 -8.07 -13.15
N VAL A 61 -14.95 -7.36 -12.73
CA VAL A 61 -13.57 -7.67 -13.16
C VAL A 61 -13.17 -9.06 -12.65
N ALA A 62 -13.46 -9.39 -11.39
CA ALA A 62 -13.15 -10.68 -10.81
C ALA A 62 -13.80 -11.83 -11.58
N GLU A 63 -15.10 -11.71 -11.85
CA GLU A 63 -15.89 -12.70 -12.58
C GLU A 63 -15.32 -12.96 -13.98
N ARG A 64 -15.02 -11.90 -14.74
CA ARG A 64 -14.45 -12.03 -16.09
C ARG A 64 -13.08 -12.68 -16.11
N ARG A 65 -12.29 -12.49 -15.04
CA ARG A 65 -10.93 -13.02 -14.93
C ARG A 65 -10.87 -14.38 -14.23
N GLY A 66 -11.98 -14.86 -13.68
CA GLY A 66 -11.98 -16.02 -12.79
C GLY A 66 -11.11 -15.81 -11.54
N TRP A 67 -11.03 -14.57 -11.06
CA TRP A 67 -10.32 -14.22 -9.83
C TRP A 67 -11.24 -14.35 -8.62
N ASP A 68 -10.63 -14.35 -7.43
CA ASP A 68 -11.37 -14.21 -6.18
C ASP A 68 -12.14 -12.88 -6.18
N SER A 69 -13.36 -12.86 -5.66
CA SER A 69 -14.16 -11.63 -5.57
C SER A 69 -13.50 -10.58 -4.69
N ASP A 70 -12.64 -11.01 -3.78
CA ASP A 70 -11.97 -10.16 -2.80
C ASP A 70 -10.58 -9.68 -3.28
N TRP A 71 -10.27 -9.83 -4.58
CA TRP A 71 -9.00 -9.38 -5.17
C TRP A 71 -8.75 -7.87 -4.99
N LEU A 72 -9.80 -7.07 -4.85
CA LEU A 72 -9.74 -5.68 -4.40
C LEU A 72 -10.42 -5.59 -3.04
N ASN A 73 -9.60 -5.61 -1.99
CA ASN A 73 -10.07 -5.72 -0.64
C ASN A 73 -10.13 -4.34 0.03
N PHE A 74 -11.35 -3.87 0.34
CA PHE A 74 -11.60 -2.66 1.13
C PHE A 74 -11.46 -2.89 2.65
N ALA A 75 -11.07 -4.08 3.09
CA ALA A 75 -10.93 -4.44 4.51
C ALA A 75 -9.67 -3.87 5.16
N VAL A 76 -9.13 -2.74 4.68
CA VAL A 76 -8.28 -1.88 5.51
C VAL A 76 -9.18 -1.20 6.57
N ASN A 77 -9.82 -2.04 7.39
CA ASN A 77 -10.70 -1.69 8.50
C ASN A 77 -9.93 -1.52 9.81
N SER A 78 -8.61 -1.50 9.76
CA SER A 78 -7.83 -1.13 10.92
C SER A 78 -7.68 0.39 10.89
N ALA A 79 -8.62 1.12 11.51
CA ALA A 79 -8.37 2.47 12.00
C ALA A 79 -7.06 2.53 12.81
N ASP A 80 -6.62 1.38 13.35
CA ASP A 80 -5.30 1.17 13.93
C ASP A 80 -4.16 1.14 12.89
N ALA A 81 -4.32 0.55 11.71
CA ALA A 81 -3.21 0.40 10.76
C ALA A 81 -2.90 1.66 9.95
N LEU A 82 -3.79 2.65 9.92
CA LEU A 82 -3.52 3.93 9.27
C LEU A 82 -3.09 4.96 10.31
N PRO A 83 -1.99 5.70 10.05
CA PRO A 83 -1.65 6.86 10.85
C PRO A 83 -2.76 7.91 10.77
N THR A 84 -3.45 8.16 11.89
CA THR A 84 -4.54 9.15 11.97
C THR A 84 -4.26 10.28 12.97
N LEU A 85 -3.35 10.06 13.92
CA LEU A 85 -3.02 11.01 14.98
C LEU A 85 -1.61 11.63 14.86
N GLY A 86 -0.70 10.95 14.16
CA GLY A 86 0.66 11.43 13.92
C GLY A 86 0.80 12.21 12.63
N ARG A 87 1.98 12.07 12.02
CA ARG A 87 2.32 12.58 10.70
C ARG A 87 1.28 12.16 9.68
N THR A 88 0.83 13.14 8.89
CA THR A 88 -0.15 12.92 7.82
C THR A 88 0.39 11.95 6.77
N VAL A 89 -0.46 11.03 6.33
CA VAL A 89 -0.15 10.15 5.21
C VAL A 89 -0.20 10.94 3.92
N GLU A 90 0.95 11.01 3.24
CA GLU A 90 1.06 11.53 1.89
C GLU A 90 0.63 10.48 0.87
N TRP A 91 -0.06 10.94 -0.17
CA TRP A 91 -0.60 10.10 -1.24
C TRP A 91 -0.01 10.53 -2.59
N GLU A 92 0.41 9.55 -3.38
CA GLU A 92 0.95 9.75 -4.72
C GLU A 92 -0.06 9.25 -5.76
N ALA A 93 -0.46 10.11 -6.69
CA ALA A 93 -1.34 9.72 -7.78
C ALA A 93 -0.68 8.66 -8.68
N LEU A 94 -1.39 7.57 -8.91
CA LEU A 94 -1.09 6.56 -9.91
C LEU A 94 -1.90 6.80 -11.19
N TYR A 95 -3.15 7.24 -11.03
CA TYR A 95 -4.05 7.60 -12.11
C TYR A 95 -5.00 8.71 -11.65
N ASP A 96 -5.27 9.67 -12.52
CA ASP A 96 -6.27 10.72 -12.31
C ASP A 96 -6.73 11.24 -13.67
N ASP A 97 -8.01 11.05 -13.99
CA ASP A 97 -8.64 11.62 -15.18
C ASP A 97 -9.80 12.59 -14.84
N GLY A 98 -9.91 12.98 -13.56
CA GLY A 98 -10.98 13.82 -13.02
C GLY A 98 -12.27 13.08 -12.68
N THR A 99 -12.43 11.82 -13.08
CA THR A 99 -13.59 10.96 -12.76
C THR A 99 -13.19 9.81 -11.85
N VAL A 100 -12.10 9.13 -12.18
CA VAL A 100 -11.52 8.07 -11.36
C VAL A 100 -10.13 8.51 -10.93
N ILE A 101 -9.91 8.49 -9.62
CA ILE A 101 -8.64 8.84 -8.99
C ILE A 101 -8.12 7.59 -8.29
N ILE A 102 -6.92 7.15 -8.66
CA ILE A 102 -6.22 6.06 -7.97
C ILE A 102 -4.91 6.62 -7.43
N GLU A 103 -4.74 6.55 -6.11
CA GLU A 103 -3.53 6.99 -5.41
C GLU A 103 -2.90 5.82 -4.67
N THR A 104 -1.64 5.96 -4.30
CA THR A 104 -0.97 5.04 -3.39
C THR A 104 -0.27 5.79 -2.26
N ALA A 105 -0.21 5.19 -1.08
CA ALA A 105 0.51 5.80 0.04
C ALA A 105 2.01 5.93 -0.31
N ALA A 106 2.61 7.07 0.06
CA ALA A 106 4.05 7.26 -0.08
C ALA A 106 4.83 6.18 0.69
N LYS A 107 6.04 5.88 0.23
CA LYS A 107 6.95 4.87 0.83
C LYS A 107 7.10 5.01 2.34
N GLU A 108 7.13 6.24 2.86
CA GLU A 108 7.25 6.53 4.29
C GLU A 108 6.03 5.98 5.06
N ALA A 109 4.83 6.30 4.60
CA ALA A 109 3.61 5.79 5.23
C ALA A 109 3.52 4.26 5.09
N LEU A 110 3.89 3.69 3.94
CA LEU A 110 3.94 2.24 3.74
C LEU A 110 4.92 1.57 4.72
N LEU A 111 6.06 2.18 5.02
CA LEU A 111 7.00 1.67 6.02
C LEU A 111 6.37 1.62 7.40
N ALA A 112 5.75 2.71 7.85
CA ALA A 112 5.09 2.78 9.15
C ALA A 112 3.99 1.70 9.27
N MET A 113 3.17 1.54 8.23
CA MET A 113 2.13 0.50 8.18
C MET A 113 2.72 -0.93 8.23
N LYS A 114 3.83 -1.18 7.54
CA LYS A 114 4.52 -2.48 7.54
C LYS A 114 5.16 -2.80 8.88
N LEU A 115 5.74 -1.81 9.54
CA LEU A 115 6.27 -1.94 10.90
C LEU A 115 5.16 -2.26 11.91
N ARG A 116 4.00 -1.60 11.78
CA ARG A 116 2.83 -1.87 12.64
C ARG A 116 2.26 -3.28 12.42
N ALA A 117 2.12 -3.71 11.17
CA ALA A 117 1.53 -5.01 10.82
C ALA A 117 2.47 -6.19 11.12
N ASN A 118 3.77 -6.04 10.81
CA ASN A 118 4.85 -7.00 11.03
C ASN A 118 4.49 -8.50 10.79
N ARG A 119 3.82 -8.83 9.68
CA ARG A 119 3.30 -10.18 9.42
C ARG A 119 4.44 -11.16 9.09
N PRO A 120 4.54 -12.31 9.78
CA PRO A 120 5.60 -13.31 9.56
C PRO A 120 5.69 -13.79 8.12
N GLY A 121 6.92 -13.84 7.59
CA GLY A 121 7.23 -14.32 6.25
C GLY A 121 6.75 -13.43 5.10
N ARG A 122 5.98 -12.36 5.39
CA ARG A 122 5.36 -11.50 4.38
C ARG A 122 5.96 -10.11 4.35
N ASP A 123 6.20 -9.49 5.51
CA ASP A 123 6.60 -8.09 5.58
C ASP A 123 8.11 -7.88 5.70
N THR A 124 8.90 -8.90 6.03
CA THR A 124 10.36 -8.76 6.25
C THR A 124 11.10 -8.17 5.05
N ARG A 125 10.80 -8.65 3.82
CA ARG A 125 11.42 -8.12 2.59
C ARG A 125 10.96 -6.68 2.31
N ASP A 126 9.67 -6.42 2.51
CA ASP A 126 9.08 -5.09 2.29
C ASP A 126 9.71 -4.06 3.25
N ILE A 127 9.80 -4.40 4.55
CA ILE A 127 10.44 -3.56 5.57
C ILE A 127 11.90 -3.28 5.22
N ARG A 128 12.67 -4.30 4.79
CA ARG A 128 14.07 -4.11 4.38
C ARG A 128 14.22 -3.08 3.26
N ASN A 129 13.43 -3.22 2.20
CA ASN A 129 13.48 -2.30 1.07
C ASN A 129 13.04 -0.89 1.48
N LEU A 130 11.97 -0.79 2.26
CA LEU A 130 11.42 0.49 2.71
C LEU A 130 12.36 1.24 3.66
N LEU A 131 13.04 0.54 4.58
CA LEU A 131 14.09 1.15 5.42
C LEU A 131 15.20 1.77 4.54
N ALA A 132 15.68 1.03 3.54
CA ALA A 132 16.71 1.52 2.61
C ALA A 132 16.25 2.72 1.76
N MET A 133 14.98 2.71 1.33
CA MET A 133 14.37 3.79 0.55
C MET A 133 14.13 5.06 1.39
N CYS A 134 13.74 4.90 2.66
CA CYS A 134 13.56 5.99 3.61
C CYS A 134 14.88 6.48 4.22
N GLY A 135 16.00 5.78 3.96
CA GLY A 135 17.32 6.13 4.48
C GLY A 135 17.50 5.84 5.97
N ILE A 136 16.69 4.94 6.53
CA ILE A 136 16.73 4.56 7.94
C ILE A 136 17.79 3.47 8.11
N SER A 137 18.75 3.73 9.00
CA SER A 137 19.96 2.91 9.13
C SER A 137 20.26 2.43 10.55
N SER A 138 19.49 2.89 11.54
CA SER A 138 19.56 2.43 12.92
C SER A 138 18.18 2.02 13.45
N LEU A 139 18.17 1.24 14.54
CA LEU A 139 16.93 0.88 15.23
C LEU A 139 16.26 2.12 15.84
N GLU A 140 17.06 3.02 16.42
CA GLU A 140 16.62 4.28 17.00
C GLU A 140 15.90 5.15 15.95
N ASP A 141 16.50 5.34 14.78
CA ASP A 141 15.85 6.05 13.66
C ASP A 141 14.52 5.40 13.24
N ALA A 142 14.42 4.07 13.32
CA ALA A 142 13.22 3.34 12.94
C ALA A 142 12.11 3.47 14.00
N GLU A 143 12.48 3.54 15.28
CA GLU A 143 11.56 3.78 16.40
C GLU A 143 11.03 5.22 16.37
N ASP A 144 11.93 6.21 16.24
CA ASP A 144 11.57 7.62 16.11
C ASP A 144 10.65 7.84 14.91
N PHE A 145 11.01 7.29 13.75
CA PHE A 145 10.19 7.34 12.54
C PHE A 145 8.81 6.71 12.73
N TYR A 146 8.74 5.59 13.45
CA TYR A 146 7.47 4.92 13.72
C TYR A 146 6.58 5.78 14.63
N GLU A 147 7.15 6.38 15.66
CA GLU A 147 6.44 7.26 16.60
C GLU A 147 5.93 8.54 15.90
N GLU A 148 6.62 9.06 14.88
CA GLU A 148 6.10 10.17 14.07
C GLU A 148 4.71 9.87 13.51
N TYR A 149 4.48 8.65 13.03
CA TYR A 149 3.20 8.22 12.46
C TYR A 149 2.21 7.72 13.52
N TYR A 150 2.70 7.13 14.61
CA TYR A 150 1.89 6.59 15.71
C TYR A 150 2.37 7.11 17.07
N PRO A 151 2.03 8.36 17.43
CA PRO A 151 2.52 8.99 18.66
C PRO A 151 2.10 8.20 19.91
N GLY A 152 3.07 7.90 20.77
CA GLY A 152 2.85 7.14 22.00
C GLY A 152 2.82 5.61 21.84
N ASP A 153 2.93 5.09 20.61
CA ASP A 153 3.10 3.67 20.35
C ASP A 153 4.59 3.35 20.08
N GLY A 154 5.09 2.26 20.67
CA GLY A 154 6.41 1.72 20.35
C GLY A 154 6.35 0.57 19.34
N LEU A 155 7.49 0.25 18.72
CA LEU A 155 7.63 -0.98 17.96
C LEU A 155 7.41 -2.19 18.88
N THR A 156 6.69 -3.21 18.37
CA THR A 156 6.59 -4.48 19.09
C THR A 156 7.95 -5.17 19.20
N ASP A 157 8.19 -5.98 20.24
CA ASP A 157 9.44 -6.75 20.41
C ASP A 157 9.84 -7.53 19.15
N ARG A 158 8.83 -8.00 18.42
CA ARG A 158 9.00 -8.71 17.16
C ARG A 158 9.50 -7.77 16.06
N ALA A 159 8.89 -6.60 15.92
CA ALA A 159 9.33 -5.60 14.95
C ALA A 159 10.76 -5.15 15.23
N VAL A 160 11.10 -4.90 16.50
CA VAL A 160 12.47 -4.63 16.95
C VAL A 160 13.42 -5.73 16.48
N ARG A 161 13.13 -7.00 16.76
CA ARG A 161 13.99 -8.12 16.32
C ARG A 161 14.19 -8.16 14.80
N ILE A 162 13.12 -7.93 14.03
CA ILE A 162 13.18 -7.95 12.56
C ILE A 162 14.01 -6.78 12.03
N VAL A 163 13.78 -5.55 12.54
CA VAL A 163 14.52 -4.36 12.12
C VAL A 163 16.01 -4.52 12.48
N THR A 164 16.32 -4.95 13.71
CA THR A 164 17.70 -5.20 14.13
C THR A 164 18.40 -6.23 13.24
N ALA A 165 17.73 -7.34 12.92
CA ALA A 165 18.30 -8.36 12.03
C ALA A 165 18.53 -7.80 10.62
N ILE A 166 17.57 -7.05 10.08
CA ILE A 166 17.70 -6.41 8.76
C ILE A 166 18.90 -5.46 8.71
N LEU A 167 19.04 -4.59 9.71
CA LEU A 167 20.11 -3.58 9.78
C LEU A 167 21.48 -4.21 10.01
N ALA A 168 21.56 -5.30 10.77
CA ALA A 168 22.79 -6.06 10.98
C ALA A 168 23.34 -6.70 9.69
N ASP A 169 22.46 -7.08 8.76
CA ASP A 169 22.84 -7.62 7.45
C ASP A 169 23.38 -6.56 6.47
N GLY A 170 23.40 -5.28 6.88
CA GLY A 170 23.83 -4.14 6.07
C GLY A 170 22.69 -3.43 5.33
N PRO A 171 22.94 -2.21 4.79
CA PRO A 171 21.91 -1.43 4.11
C PRO A 171 21.38 -2.24 2.93
N GLY A 172 20.07 -2.52 2.93
CA GLY A 172 19.41 -3.14 1.80
C GLY A 172 19.69 -2.35 0.52
N LEU A 173 19.82 -3.04 -0.62
CA LEU A 173 19.91 -2.37 -1.91
C LEU A 173 18.64 -1.57 -2.13
N ARG A 174 18.77 -0.27 -2.40
CA ARG A 174 17.63 0.52 -2.87
C ARG A 174 17.14 -0.13 -4.16
N PRO A 175 15.87 -0.57 -4.22
CA PRO A 175 15.33 -1.11 -5.45
C PRO A 175 15.35 -0.03 -6.54
N GLU A 176 15.53 -0.45 -7.79
CA GLU A 176 15.40 0.45 -8.92
C GLU A 176 13.96 0.98 -8.99
N PRO A 177 13.77 2.28 -9.30
CA PRO A 177 12.44 2.83 -9.51
C PRO A 177 11.71 2.03 -10.59
N LEU A 178 10.46 1.66 -10.32
CA LEU A 178 9.60 1.08 -11.35
C LEU A 178 9.05 2.19 -12.25
N ASP A 179 8.91 1.89 -13.54
CA ASP A 179 8.09 2.71 -14.42
C ASP A 179 6.65 2.76 -13.86
N ILE A 180 6.07 3.96 -13.84
CA ILE A 180 4.68 4.14 -13.42
C ILE A 180 3.81 3.29 -14.36
N PRO A 181 2.92 2.44 -13.85
CA PRO A 181 2.06 1.63 -14.69
C PRO A 181 1.30 2.50 -15.69
N ASP A 182 1.32 2.12 -16.97
CA ASP A 182 0.45 2.73 -17.97
C ASP A 182 -0.99 2.25 -17.73
N PHE A 183 -1.83 3.17 -17.27
CA PHE A 183 -3.23 2.92 -17.02
C PHE A 183 -4.10 3.05 -18.27
N GLY A 184 -3.53 3.47 -19.41
CA GLY A 184 -4.17 3.48 -20.73
C GLY A 184 -5.53 4.16 -20.76
#